data_AF-A0AAQ3G2E8-F1
#
_entry.id   AF-A0AAQ3G2E8-F1
#
_cell.length_a   1.000
_cell.length_b   1.000
_cell.length_c   1.000
_cell.angle_alpha   90.00
_cell.angle_beta   90.00
_cell.angle_gamma   90.00
#
_symmetry.space_group_name_H-M   'P 1'
#
loop_
_entity.id
_entity.type
_entity.pdbx_description
1 polymer ?
#
loop_
_entity_poly.entity_id
_entity_poly.type
_entity_poly.pdbx_seq_one_letter_code
_entity_poly.pdbx_strand_id
1 'polypeptide(L)'
;MNLEEIIKQSKLLKPKSQKKMGENLLHLIDQIESSVILEGPYRLVLDSNIIMRLESYRQGVISEGLLSILLAFMLIRRFPYRFDMVVRPTVFYEYLRQKKLTSSHEHWRKFKELKDLVEEELGAKLFFDGIETYQGTEHYLKLIQSDSDKIAKALRLYQEKNWRFNFIQQAGRGFAGMLLSDPRFILVPPAFAAEALYSPLGLEYFDELKASRFFIEYIEKNLIECEHNDKGVIERYSDNKDFLFTKILRLTPKGNLVGLADLDIYTTCNVQNQFSDQSHSRYAPASAGLTIDTNLALALRGATSHHITSGEINCGPDNENDIDAKMDAFQEEHKRMRESEKRHRLAWETSKAFMEDILANGAFKS
;
A
#
# COMPACT_ATOMS: atom_id res chain seq x y z
N MET A 1 6.48 -8.58 24.89
CA MET A 1 7.83 -9.14 25.22
C MET A 1 8.85 -8.01 25.31
N ASN A 2 9.90 -8.15 26.12
CA ASN A 2 11.03 -7.22 26.14
C ASN A 2 12.09 -7.59 25.07
N LEU A 3 13.09 -6.72 24.86
CA LEU A 3 14.12 -6.93 23.84
C LEU A 3 14.91 -8.24 24.06
N GLU A 4 15.30 -8.51 25.31
CA GLU A 4 16.09 -9.69 25.65
C GLU A 4 15.37 -11.00 25.31
N GLU A 5 14.07 -11.09 25.61
CA GLU A 5 13.27 -12.27 25.27
C GLU A 5 13.07 -12.39 23.76
N ILE A 6 12.86 -11.28 23.03
CA ILE A 6 12.78 -11.31 21.57
C ILE A 6 14.08 -11.86 20.96
N ILE A 7 15.23 -11.43 21.47
CA ILE A 7 16.56 -11.89 21.01
C ILE A 7 16.78 -13.37 21.35
N LYS A 8 16.37 -13.80 22.53
CA LYS A 8 16.44 -15.21 22.90
C LYS A 8 15.58 -16.07 21.96
N GLN A 9 14.35 -15.64 21.68
CA GLN A 9 13.46 -16.34 20.75
C GLN A 9 13.98 -16.30 19.30
N SER A 10 14.59 -15.20 18.85
CA SER A 10 15.16 -15.10 17.50
C SER A 10 16.29 -16.10 17.29
N LYS A 11 17.10 -16.39 18.32
CA LYS A 11 18.18 -17.39 18.28
C LYS A 11 17.68 -18.82 18.15
N LEU A 12 16.43 -19.09 18.56
CA LEU A 12 15.77 -20.39 18.42
C LEU A 12 15.17 -20.62 17.04
N LEU A 13 15.06 -19.58 16.21
CA LEU A 13 14.58 -19.71 14.83
C LEU A 13 15.57 -20.47 13.95
N LYS A 14 15.04 -21.19 12.96
CA LYS A 14 15.85 -21.76 11.88
C LYS A 14 16.51 -20.63 11.08
N PRO A 15 17.70 -20.83 10.47
CA PRO A 15 18.41 -19.79 9.73
C PRO A 15 17.56 -19.08 8.67
N LYS A 16 16.75 -19.84 7.91
CA LYS A 16 15.83 -19.26 6.90
C LYS A 16 14.78 -18.33 7.53
N SER A 17 14.21 -18.72 8.68
CA SER A 17 13.24 -17.91 9.40
C SER A 17 13.89 -16.68 10.03
N GLN A 18 15.13 -16.79 10.49
CA GLN A 18 15.89 -15.64 11.02
C GLN A 18 16.21 -14.63 9.92
N LYS A 19 16.59 -15.08 8.71
CA LYS A 19 16.75 -14.19 7.55
C LYS A 19 15.45 -13.46 7.24
N LYS A 20 14.34 -14.20 7.18
CA LYS A 20 13.01 -13.64 6.91
C LYS A 20 12.53 -12.69 8.02
N MET A 21 12.92 -12.92 9.28
CA MET A 21 12.69 -11.97 10.38
C MET A 21 13.37 -10.62 10.07
N GLY A 22 14.62 -10.65 9.60
CA GLY A 22 15.36 -9.45 9.20
C GLY A 22 14.70 -8.74 8.02
N GLU A 23 14.34 -9.48 6.97
CA GLU A 23 13.62 -8.94 5.80
C GLU A 23 12.31 -8.26 6.19
N ASN A 24 11.47 -8.92 7.00
CA ASN A 24 10.22 -8.34 7.51
C ASN A 24 10.46 -7.08 8.35
N LEU A 25 11.50 -7.08 9.21
CA LEU A 25 11.82 -5.92 10.03
C LEU A 25 12.24 -4.73 9.15
N LEU A 26 13.08 -4.96 8.15
CA LEU A 26 13.50 -3.91 7.22
C LEU A 26 12.31 -3.34 6.43
N HIS A 27 11.36 -4.19 6.01
CA HIS A 27 10.13 -3.73 5.38
C HIS A 27 9.29 -2.84 6.31
N LEU A 28 9.11 -3.24 7.57
CA LEU A 28 8.36 -2.45 8.56
C LEU A 28 9.06 -1.11 8.84
N ILE A 29 10.39 -1.11 8.96
CA ILE A 29 11.19 0.12 9.14
C ILE A 29 10.98 1.07 7.96
N ASP A 30 11.17 0.59 6.73
CA ASP A 30 10.99 1.38 5.51
C ASP A 30 9.59 1.98 5.40
N GLN A 31 8.55 1.23 5.76
CA GLN A 31 7.16 1.71 5.80
C GLN A 31 6.97 2.86 6.81
N ILE A 32 7.55 2.74 8.01
CA ILE A 32 7.44 3.78 9.06
C ILE A 32 8.25 5.02 8.66
N GLU A 33 9.51 4.85 8.28
CA GLU A 33 10.42 5.94 7.89
C GLU A 33 9.92 6.72 6.68
N SER A 34 9.37 6.02 5.69
CA SER A 34 8.84 6.66 4.50
C SER A 34 7.61 7.51 4.82
N SER A 35 6.81 7.10 5.81
CA SER A 35 5.60 7.87 6.18
C SER A 35 5.91 9.20 6.86
N VAL A 36 7.04 9.33 7.57
CA VAL A 36 7.39 10.57 8.28
C VAL A 36 7.84 11.70 7.34
N ILE A 37 8.02 11.41 6.05
CA ILE A 37 8.19 12.43 5.02
C ILE A 37 6.93 13.28 4.88
N LEU A 38 5.76 12.72 5.21
CA LEU A 38 4.50 13.43 5.23
C LEU A 38 4.36 14.27 6.51
N GLU A 39 3.43 15.21 6.49
CA GLU A 39 3.09 16.00 7.67
C GLU A 39 2.14 15.24 8.59
N GLY A 40 2.38 15.32 9.90
CA GLY A 40 1.52 14.71 10.90
C GLY A 40 0.12 15.36 10.94
N PRO A 41 -0.87 14.72 11.59
CA PRO A 41 -0.72 13.58 12.51
C PRO A 41 -0.44 12.25 11.81
N TYR A 42 0.31 11.36 12.47
CA TYR A 42 0.74 10.07 11.91
C TYR A 42 -0.17 8.93 12.35
N ARG A 43 -0.56 8.09 11.38
CA ARG A 43 -1.41 6.92 11.56
C ARG A 43 -0.68 5.67 11.09
N LEU A 44 -0.71 4.62 11.88
CA LEU A 44 -0.18 3.30 11.51
C LEU A 44 -1.34 2.38 11.19
N VAL A 45 -1.61 2.20 9.90
CA VAL A 45 -2.68 1.34 9.40
C VAL A 45 -2.19 -0.11 9.40
N LEU A 46 -2.82 -0.94 10.23
CA LEU A 46 -2.42 -2.34 10.40
C LEU A 46 -3.03 -3.24 9.32
N ASP A 47 -2.19 -4.04 8.69
CA ASP A 47 -2.62 -5.12 7.79
C ASP A 47 -3.18 -6.33 8.55
N SER A 48 -4.09 -7.06 7.90
CA SER A 48 -4.62 -8.36 8.30
C SER A 48 -3.51 -9.35 8.69
N ASN A 49 -2.38 -9.35 7.96
CA ASN A 49 -1.26 -10.23 8.29
C ASN A 49 -0.62 -9.92 9.65
N ILE A 50 -0.60 -8.65 10.09
CA ILE A 50 -0.13 -8.28 11.43
C ILE A 50 -1.09 -8.85 12.47
N ILE A 51 -2.39 -8.62 12.29
CA ILE A 51 -3.44 -9.12 13.19
C ILE A 51 -3.34 -10.64 13.34
N MET A 52 -3.19 -11.37 12.23
CA MET A 52 -3.06 -12.83 12.25
C MET A 52 -1.84 -13.32 13.06
N ARG A 53 -0.74 -12.57 13.07
CA ARG A 53 0.46 -12.92 13.87
C ARG A 53 0.22 -12.70 15.36
N LEU A 54 -0.51 -11.65 15.72
CA LEU A 54 -0.93 -11.41 17.11
C LEU A 54 -1.93 -12.49 17.57
N GLU A 55 -2.91 -12.86 16.73
CA GLU A 55 -3.84 -13.97 17.04
C GLU A 55 -3.07 -15.28 17.32
N SER A 56 -2.09 -15.58 16.48
CA SER A 56 -1.23 -16.77 16.64
C SER A 56 -0.38 -16.69 17.92
N TYR A 57 0.07 -15.49 18.30
CA TYR A 57 0.85 -15.30 19.52
C TYR A 57 0.05 -15.63 20.78
N ARG A 58 -1.22 -15.21 20.85
CA ARG A 58 -2.11 -15.60 21.96
C ARG A 58 -2.35 -17.11 22.06
N GLN A 59 -2.14 -17.84 20.97
CA GLN A 59 -2.18 -19.31 20.93
C GLN A 59 -0.83 -19.95 21.27
N GLY A 60 0.18 -19.16 21.68
CA GLY A 60 1.51 -19.62 22.04
C GLY A 60 2.48 -19.76 20.87
N VAL A 61 2.12 -19.28 19.67
CA VAL A 61 2.96 -19.41 18.48
C VAL A 61 3.86 -18.19 18.32
N ILE A 62 5.17 -18.37 18.52
CA ILE A 62 6.19 -17.36 18.25
C ILE A 62 6.76 -17.62 16.86
N SER A 63 6.58 -16.65 15.95
CA SER A 63 7.03 -16.74 14.54
C SER A 63 8.00 -15.61 14.20
N GLU A 64 8.72 -15.74 13.07
CA GLU A 64 9.62 -14.68 12.60
C GLU A 64 8.89 -13.36 12.38
N GLY A 65 7.66 -13.41 11.85
CA GLY A 65 6.86 -12.21 11.60
C GLY A 65 6.43 -11.51 12.90
N LEU A 66 6.06 -12.28 13.93
CA LEU A 66 5.73 -11.71 15.24
C LEU A 66 6.93 -10.97 15.84
N LEU A 67 8.12 -11.59 15.82
CA LEU A 67 9.32 -10.96 16.38
C LEU A 67 9.67 -9.67 15.62
N SER A 68 9.55 -9.64 14.29
CA SER A 68 9.74 -8.42 13.49
C SER A 68 8.75 -7.32 13.86
N ILE A 69 7.46 -7.66 14.03
CA ILE A 69 6.41 -6.71 14.45
C ILE A 69 6.77 -6.12 15.81
N LEU A 70 7.11 -6.95 16.80
CA LEU A 70 7.42 -6.46 18.14
C LEU A 70 8.66 -5.55 18.15
N LEU A 71 9.70 -5.88 17.37
CA LEU A 71 10.86 -4.99 17.20
C LEU A 71 10.48 -3.67 16.54
N ALA A 72 9.66 -3.69 15.49
CA ALA A 72 9.18 -2.46 14.85
C ALA A 72 8.39 -1.57 15.83
N PHE A 73 7.57 -2.17 16.69
CA PHE A 73 6.84 -1.43 17.73
C PHE A 73 7.73 -0.90 18.85
N MET A 74 8.86 -1.56 19.14
CA MET A 74 9.88 -0.98 20.01
C MET A 74 10.57 0.22 19.36
N LEU A 75 10.86 0.17 18.06
CA LEU A 75 11.38 1.32 17.30
C LEU A 75 10.39 2.48 17.28
N ILE A 76 9.10 2.22 17.04
CA ILE A 76 8.06 3.26 16.99
C ILE A 76 8.07 4.13 18.23
N ARG A 77 8.28 3.54 19.41
CA ARG A 77 8.36 4.24 20.70
C ARG A 77 9.61 5.09 20.88
N ARG A 78 10.65 4.91 20.04
CA ARG A 78 11.88 5.71 20.05
C ARG A 78 11.78 6.95 19.17
N PHE A 79 10.87 6.98 18.20
CA PHE A 79 10.66 8.16 17.39
C PHE A 79 10.07 9.31 18.22
N PRO A 80 10.42 10.57 17.89
CA PRO A 80 9.83 11.75 18.54
C PRO A 80 8.41 12.08 18.06
N TYR A 81 7.78 11.16 17.32
CA TYR A 81 6.48 11.36 16.70
C TYR A 81 5.41 10.56 17.44
N ARG A 82 4.20 11.11 17.50
CA ARG A 82 3.03 10.37 17.96
C ARG A 82 2.40 9.64 16.79
N PHE A 83 2.28 8.32 16.93
CA PHE A 83 1.60 7.44 15.99
C PHE A 83 0.31 6.88 16.60
N ASP A 84 -0.82 7.13 15.95
CA ASP A 84 -2.09 6.49 16.31
C ASP A 84 -2.26 5.21 15.47
N MET A 85 -2.53 4.06 16.10
CA MET A 85 -2.77 2.83 15.35
C MET A 85 -4.20 2.78 14.83
N VAL A 86 -4.38 2.26 13.62
CA VAL A 86 -5.67 2.23 12.95
C VAL A 86 -5.92 0.87 12.29
N VAL A 87 -7.14 0.37 12.43
CA VAL A 87 -7.66 -0.73 11.60
C VAL A 87 -8.77 -0.20 10.69
N ARG A 88 -8.67 -0.54 9.40
CA ARG A 88 -9.64 -0.15 8.38
C ARG A 88 -10.76 -1.18 8.19
N PRO A 89 -11.91 -0.77 7.61
CA PRO A 89 -13.04 -1.67 7.39
C PRO A 89 -12.69 -2.97 6.65
N THR A 90 -11.82 -2.93 5.64
CA THR A 90 -11.39 -4.11 4.87
C THR A 90 -10.57 -5.10 5.69
N VAL A 91 -9.67 -4.60 6.54
CA VAL A 91 -8.91 -5.41 7.48
C VAL A 91 -9.83 -6.07 8.50
N PHE A 92 -10.83 -5.33 9.01
CA PHE A 92 -11.84 -5.92 9.88
C PHE A 92 -12.70 -6.96 9.15
N TYR A 93 -13.03 -6.72 7.88
CA TYR A 93 -13.76 -7.67 7.04
C TYR A 93 -13.02 -9.00 6.88
N GLU A 94 -11.70 -8.95 6.65
CA GLU A 94 -10.84 -10.12 6.57
C GLU A 94 -10.61 -10.80 7.94
N TYR A 95 -10.54 -10.01 9.02
CA TYR A 95 -10.54 -10.53 10.40
C TYR A 95 -11.80 -11.35 10.69
N LEU A 96 -12.97 -10.89 10.23
CA LEU A 96 -14.23 -11.64 10.30
C LEU A 96 -14.31 -12.84 9.34
N ARG A 97 -13.25 -13.10 8.57
CA ARG A 97 -13.20 -14.15 7.54
C ARG A 97 -14.32 -13.98 6.51
N GLN A 98 -14.63 -12.73 6.16
CA GLN A 98 -15.67 -12.36 5.18
C GLN A 98 -17.08 -12.82 5.58
N LYS A 99 -17.33 -13.05 6.87
CA LYS A 99 -18.65 -13.41 7.40
C LYS A 99 -19.44 -12.18 7.80
N LYS A 100 -20.75 -12.21 7.54
CA LYS A 100 -21.68 -11.16 7.98
C LYS A 100 -21.90 -11.27 9.49
N LEU A 101 -21.98 -10.10 10.14
CA LEU A 101 -22.38 -9.99 11.53
C LEU A 101 -23.90 -9.99 11.65
N THR A 102 -24.43 -10.79 12.58
CA THR A 102 -25.87 -11.01 12.75
C THR A 102 -26.52 -10.09 13.77
N SER A 103 -25.73 -9.46 14.64
CA SER A 103 -26.24 -8.60 15.71
C SER A 103 -25.21 -7.59 16.22
N SER A 104 -25.69 -6.53 16.88
CA SER A 104 -24.83 -5.55 17.56
C SER A 104 -24.00 -6.18 18.69
N HIS A 105 -24.51 -7.24 19.33
CA HIS A 105 -23.75 -7.95 20.36
C HIS A 105 -22.56 -8.73 19.76
N GLU A 106 -22.77 -9.40 18.63
CA GLU A 106 -21.69 -10.08 17.91
C GLU A 106 -20.63 -9.09 17.41
N HIS A 107 -21.07 -7.95 16.87
CA HIS A 107 -20.19 -6.84 16.49
C HIS A 107 -19.34 -6.37 17.66
N TRP A 108 -19.96 -6.00 18.78
CA TRP A 108 -19.22 -5.48 19.93
C TRP A 108 -18.21 -6.49 20.48
N ARG A 109 -18.58 -7.78 20.52
CA ARG A 109 -17.66 -8.85 20.92
C ARG A 109 -16.44 -8.90 20.01
N LYS A 110 -16.64 -8.89 18.69
CA LYS A 110 -15.54 -8.98 17.70
C LYS A 110 -14.68 -7.72 17.64
N PHE A 111 -15.32 -6.56 17.73
CA PHE A 111 -14.66 -5.26 17.83
C PHE A 111 -13.75 -5.21 19.06
N LYS A 112 -14.27 -5.59 20.23
CA LYS A 112 -13.51 -5.62 21.48
C LYS A 112 -12.39 -6.65 21.44
N GLU A 113 -12.65 -7.86 20.93
CA GLU A 113 -11.64 -8.91 20.77
C GLU A 113 -10.43 -8.44 19.97
N LEU A 114 -10.66 -7.77 18.84
CA LEU A 114 -9.60 -7.19 18.02
C LEU A 114 -8.90 -6.02 18.71
N LYS A 115 -9.66 -5.15 19.38
CA LYS A 115 -9.11 -4.02 20.14
C LYS A 115 -8.17 -4.50 21.24
N ASP A 116 -8.65 -5.38 22.10
CA ASP A 116 -7.87 -5.95 23.20
C ASP A 116 -6.64 -6.69 22.66
N LEU A 117 -6.77 -7.42 21.55
CA LEU A 117 -5.64 -8.09 20.88
C LEU A 117 -4.52 -7.14 20.52
N VAL A 118 -4.83 -6.01 19.87
CA VAL A 118 -3.79 -5.10 19.42
C VAL A 118 -3.25 -4.28 20.58
N GLU A 119 -4.13 -3.76 21.45
CA GLU A 119 -3.73 -2.87 22.53
C GLU A 119 -2.89 -3.58 23.61
N GLU A 120 -3.23 -4.82 23.97
CA GLU A 120 -2.46 -5.58 24.96
C GLU A 120 -1.11 -6.04 24.42
N GLU A 121 -1.07 -6.55 23.18
CA GLU A 121 0.15 -7.16 22.63
C GLU A 121 1.18 -6.11 22.14
N LEU A 122 0.70 -4.98 21.61
CA LEU A 122 1.56 -3.91 21.10
C LEU A 122 1.71 -2.74 22.07
N GLY A 123 0.88 -2.67 23.12
CA GLY A 123 0.92 -1.62 24.14
C GLY A 123 0.69 -0.22 23.57
N ALA A 124 -0.19 -0.10 22.59
CA ALA A 124 -0.55 1.16 21.93
C ALA A 124 -2.06 1.24 21.75
N LYS A 125 -2.62 2.44 21.68
CA LYS A 125 -4.07 2.64 21.53
C LYS A 125 -4.50 2.36 20.09
N LEU A 126 -5.54 1.57 19.91
CA LEU A 126 -6.13 1.25 18.61
C LEU A 126 -7.38 2.08 18.35
N PHE A 127 -7.40 2.70 17.17
CA PHE A 127 -8.55 3.36 16.56
C PHE A 127 -9.05 2.57 15.36
N PHE A 128 -10.25 2.90 14.94
CA PHE A 128 -10.94 2.24 13.85
C PHE A 128 -11.52 3.30 12.92
N ASP A 129 -11.64 2.96 11.64
CA ASP A 129 -12.27 3.86 10.67
C ASP A 129 -13.68 3.39 10.38
N GLY A 130 -14.68 4.03 11.01
CA GLY A 130 -16.09 3.88 10.62
C GLY A 130 -16.76 2.56 11.03
N ILE A 131 -16.07 1.69 11.77
CA ILE A 131 -16.57 0.38 12.24
C ILE A 131 -16.80 0.32 13.76
N GLU A 132 -16.79 1.47 14.44
CA GLU A 132 -17.00 1.59 15.89
C GLU A 132 -18.41 1.20 16.31
N THR A 133 -19.37 1.29 15.38
CA THR A 133 -20.76 0.90 15.59
C THR A 133 -21.17 -0.25 14.68
N TYR A 134 -22.21 -0.98 15.08
CA TYR A 134 -22.77 -2.03 14.25
C TYR A 134 -23.29 -1.49 12.91
N GLN A 135 -23.96 -0.34 12.92
CA GLN A 135 -24.51 0.29 11.71
C GLN A 135 -23.40 0.75 10.76
N GLY A 136 -22.35 1.39 11.28
CA GLY A 136 -21.19 1.79 10.46
C GLY A 136 -20.50 0.58 9.84
N THR A 137 -20.28 -0.46 10.65
CA THR A 137 -19.74 -1.73 10.17
C THR A 137 -20.63 -2.35 9.09
N GLU A 138 -21.93 -2.47 9.33
CA GLU A 138 -22.86 -3.06 8.37
C GLU A 138 -22.86 -2.30 7.04
N HIS A 139 -22.81 -0.97 7.10
CA HIS A 139 -22.70 -0.11 5.93
C HIS A 139 -21.42 -0.40 5.13
N TYR A 140 -20.24 -0.30 5.75
CA TYR A 140 -18.98 -0.52 5.04
C TYR A 140 -18.82 -1.95 4.54
N LEU A 141 -19.21 -2.96 5.31
CA LEU A 141 -19.13 -4.35 4.86
C LEU A 141 -20.04 -4.64 3.66
N LYS A 142 -21.19 -3.97 3.55
CA LYS A 142 -22.05 -4.06 2.35
C LYS A 142 -21.37 -3.45 1.12
N LEU A 143 -20.75 -2.27 1.26
CA LEU A 143 -20.02 -1.62 0.16
C LEU A 143 -18.81 -2.45 -0.29
N ILE A 144 -18.00 -2.93 0.66
CA ILE A 144 -16.84 -3.79 0.39
C ILE A 144 -17.28 -5.07 -0.32
N GLN A 145 -18.38 -5.69 0.09
CA GLN A 145 -18.89 -6.89 -0.55
C GLN A 145 -19.35 -6.60 -2.00
N SER A 146 -20.09 -5.51 -2.21
CA SER A 146 -20.51 -5.05 -3.55
C SER A 146 -19.32 -4.88 -4.48
N ASP A 147 -18.30 -4.17 -4.02
CA ASP A 147 -17.08 -3.94 -4.79
C ASP A 147 -16.27 -5.22 -5.00
N SER A 148 -16.15 -6.07 -3.98
CA SER A 148 -15.52 -7.38 -4.10
C SER A 148 -16.14 -8.20 -5.24
N ASP A 149 -17.47 -8.19 -5.37
CA ASP A 149 -18.17 -8.92 -6.44
C ASP A 149 -17.89 -8.32 -7.83
N LYS A 150 -17.87 -6.99 -7.95
CA LYS A 150 -17.50 -6.27 -9.19
C LYS A 150 -16.06 -6.58 -9.60
N ILE A 151 -15.13 -6.51 -8.65
CA ILE A 151 -13.70 -6.80 -8.83
C ILE A 151 -13.50 -8.25 -9.26
N ALA A 152 -14.10 -9.21 -8.54
CA ALA A 152 -13.98 -10.62 -8.86
C ALA A 152 -14.52 -10.93 -10.26
N LYS A 153 -15.64 -10.32 -10.65
CA LYS A 153 -16.20 -10.45 -12.01
C LYS A 153 -15.23 -9.89 -13.05
N ALA A 154 -14.66 -8.71 -12.82
CA ALA A 154 -13.69 -8.11 -13.75
C ALA A 154 -12.45 -8.98 -13.94
N LEU A 155 -11.88 -9.51 -12.85
CA LEU A 155 -10.70 -10.39 -12.93
C LEU A 155 -10.98 -11.70 -13.68
N ARG A 156 -12.18 -12.29 -13.52
CA ARG A 156 -12.59 -13.48 -14.32
C ARG A 156 -12.69 -13.14 -15.81
N LEU A 157 -13.33 -12.01 -16.13
CA LEU A 157 -13.41 -11.52 -17.52
C LEU A 157 -12.01 -11.32 -18.11
N TYR A 158 -11.06 -10.82 -17.32
CA TYR A 158 -9.69 -10.67 -17.78
C TYR A 158 -8.98 -12.00 -18.03
N GLN A 159 -9.28 -13.06 -17.27
CA GLN A 159 -8.72 -14.39 -17.50
C GLN A 159 -9.28 -15.05 -18.78
N GLU A 160 -10.53 -14.75 -19.13
CA GLU A 160 -11.23 -15.36 -20.27
C GLU A 160 -11.05 -14.57 -21.59
N LYS A 161 -10.73 -13.28 -21.50
CA LYS A 161 -10.62 -12.39 -22.66
C LYS A 161 -9.41 -12.74 -23.53
N ASN A 162 -9.59 -12.64 -24.85
CA ASN A 162 -8.46 -12.66 -25.79
C ASN A 162 -7.76 -11.29 -25.79
N TRP A 163 -6.49 -11.29 -25.37
CA TRP A 163 -5.66 -10.09 -25.25
C TRP A 163 -4.81 -9.79 -26.48
N ARG A 164 -5.17 -10.34 -27.64
CA ARG A 164 -4.55 -9.95 -28.90
C ARG A 164 -4.79 -8.46 -29.16
N PHE A 165 -3.71 -7.72 -29.36
CA PHE A 165 -3.74 -6.27 -29.56
C PHE A 165 -2.75 -5.86 -30.66
N ASN A 166 -3.18 -4.94 -31.52
CA ASN A 166 -2.30 -4.33 -32.51
C ASN A 166 -1.64 -3.09 -31.89
N PHE A 167 -0.34 -3.14 -31.62
CA PHE A 167 0.37 -2.00 -31.02
C PHE A 167 0.60 -0.83 -31.97
N ILE A 168 0.35 -1.00 -33.28
CA ILE A 168 0.38 0.09 -34.26
C ILE A 168 -1.05 0.53 -34.54
N GLN A 169 -1.43 1.68 -33.98
CA GLN A 169 -2.80 2.22 -34.07
C GLN A 169 -2.84 3.48 -34.93
N GLN A 170 -4.00 3.81 -35.47
CA GLN A 170 -4.21 5.12 -36.11
C GLN A 170 -4.22 6.22 -35.04
N ALA A 171 -3.56 7.35 -35.32
CA ALA A 171 -3.59 8.51 -34.45
C ALA A 171 -5.04 9.01 -34.24
N GLY A 172 -5.37 9.45 -33.02
CA GLY A 172 -6.70 9.96 -32.67
C GLY A 172 -7.76 8.90 -32.34
N ARG A 173 -7.41 7.61 -32.26
CA ARG A 173 -8.34 6.51 -31.91
C ARG A 173 -8.49 6.25 -30.40
N GLY A 174 -8.15 7.21 -29.55
CA GLY A 174 -8.28 7.08 -28.10
C GLY A 174 -7.15 6.31 -27.39
N PHE A 175 -6.02 6.09 -28.08
CA PHE A 175 -4.80 5.55 -27.48
C PHE A 175 -3.71 6.62 -27.46
N ALA A 176 -3.00 6.73 -26.34
CA ALA A 176 -1.75 7.47 -26.27
C ALA A 176 -0.62 6.64 -26.91
N GLY A 177 0.39 7.28 -27.50
CA GLY A 177 1.48 6.58 -28.15
C GLY A 177 2.54 7.51 -28.74
N MET A 178 3.57 6.91 -29.33
CA MET A 178 4.66 7.61 -30.00
C MET A 178 4.38 7.67 -31.50
N LEU A 179 4.50 8.85 -32.11
CA LEU A 179 4.33 9.00 -33.56
C LEU A 179 5.37 8.16 -34.32
N LEU A 180 4.90 7.46 -35.36
CA LEU A 180 5.76 6.76 -36.29
C LEU A 180 6.15 7.68 -37.46
N SER A 181 7.01 7.18 -38.35
CA SER A 181 7.42 7.91 -39.56
C SER A 181 6.24 8.33 -40.45
N ASP A 182 5.17 7.53 -40.46
CA ASP A 182 3.87 7.97 -40.99
C ASP A 182 3.05 8.59 -39.84
N PRO A 183 2.77 9.91 -39.87
CA PRO A 183 2.09 10.62 -38.79
C PRO A 183 0.64 10.17 -38.58
N ARG A 184 0.08 9.38 -39.49
CA ARG A 184 -1.25 8.76 -39.32
C ARG A 184 -1.24 7.64 -38.30
N PHE A 185 -0.08 7.13 -37.92
CA PHE A 185 0.07 5.99 -37.02
C PHE A 185 0.88 6.33 -35.78
N ILE A 186 0.50 5.68 -34.69
CA ILE A 186 1.20 5.72 -33.41
C ILE A 186 1.59 4.30 -33.00
N LEU A 187 2.73 4.18 -32.34
CA LEU A 187 3.12 3.03 -31.57
C LEU A 187 2.58 3.20 -30.15
N VAL A 188 1.72 2.27 -29.73
CA VAL A 188 1.10 2.25 -28.41
C VAL A 188 1.86 1.25 -27.54
N PRO A 189 2.64 1.68 -26.53
CA PRO A 189 3.26 0.76 -25.59
C PRO A 189 2.22 -0.04 -24.79
N PRO A 190 2.56 -1.25 -24.28
CA PRO A 190 1.63 -2.08 -23.52
C PRO A 190 0.96 -1.37 -22.34
N ALA A 191 1.70 -0.54 -21.58
CA ALA A 191 1.15 0.25 -20.49
C ALA A 191 0.03 1.20 -20.96
N PHE A 192 0.25 1.94 -22.06
CA PHE A 192 -0.75 2.88 -22.60
C PHE A 192 -1.95 2.15 -23.19
N ALA A 193 -1.72 1.00 -23.83
CA ALA A 193 -2.81 0.15 -24.28
C ALA A 193 -3.66 -0.33 -23.09
N ALA A 194 -3.02 -0.73 -21.99
CA ALA A 194 -3.71 -1.19 -20.80
C ALA A 194 -4.55 -0.10 -20.13
N GLU A 195 -4.01 1.11 -20.01
CA GLU A 195 -4.75 2.28 -19.51
C GLU A 195 -5.98 2.58 -20.36
N ALA A 196 -5.85 2.59 -21.68
CA ALA A 196 -6.96 2.87 -22.60
C ALA A 196 -8.00 1.73 -22.66
N LEU A 197 -7.59 0.48 -22.43
CA LEU A 197 -8.48 -0.69 -22.42
C LEU A 197 -9.21 -0.88 -21.08
N TYR A 198 -8.73 -0.25 -20.01
CA TYR A 198 -9.39 -0.29 -18.72
C TYR A 198 -10.75 0.42 -18.80
N SER A 199 -11.74 -0.15 -18.13
CA SER A 199 -13.06 0.43 -17.99
C SER A 199 -13.40 0.49 -16.49
N PRO A 200 -13.85 1.65 -15.99
CA PRO A 200 -14.33 1.79 -14.62
C PRO A 200 -15.36 0.70 -14.27
N LEU A 201 -15.21 0.13 -13.07
CA LEU A 201 -16.07 -0.90 -12.50
C LEU A 201 -17.27 -0.32 -11.72
N GLY A 202 -17.26 0.98 -11.43
CA GLY A 202 -18.25 1.67 -10.59
C GLY A 202 -18.11 1.27 -9.12
N LEU A 203 -16.90 1.38 -8.56
CA LEU A 203 -16.64 1.04 -7.15
C LEU A 203 -17.26 2.06 -6.20
N GLU A 204 -17.78 1.60 -5.06
CA GLU A 204 -18.50 2.42 -4.07
C GLU A 204 -17.70 2.63 -2.77
N TYR A 205 -16.93 1.63 -2.35
CA TYR A 205 -16.04 1.71 -1.19
C TYR A 205 -14.64 2.16 -1.59
N PHE A 206 -14.06 1.52 -2.62
CA PHE A 206 -12.70 1.83 -3.04
C PHE A 206 -12.69 3.04 -3.95
N ASP A 207 -11.69 3.91 -3.78
CA ASP A 207 -11.40 4.98 -4.73
C ASP A 207 -11.05 4.36 -6.09
N GLU A 208 -11.96 4.50 -7.05
CA GLU A 208 -11.85 3.88 -8.35
C GLU A 208 -10.64 4.37 -9.15
N LEU A 209 -10.29 5.65 -9.03
CA LEU A 209 -9.12 6.20 -9.71
C LEU A 209 -7.84 5.56 -9.14
N LYS A 210 -7.71 5.49 -7.82
CA LYS A 210 -6.54 4.88 -7.16
C LYS A 210 -6.49 3.36 -7.37
N ALA A 211 -7.65 2.68 -7.35
CA ALA A 211 -7.76 1.23 -7.55
C ALA A 211 -7.52 0.81 -9.01
N SER A 212 -7.79 1.69 -9.98
CA SER A 212 -7.62 1.40 -11.42
C SER A 212 -6.23 0.83 -11.76
N ARG A 213 -5.18 1.28 -11.06
CA ARG A 213 -3.80 0.82 -11.24
C ARG A 213 -3.63 -0.69 -11.15
N PHE A 214 -4.37 -1.36 -10.26
CA PHE A 214 -4.32 -2.82 -10.13
C PHE A 214 -4.84 -3.48 -11.41
N PHE A 215 -5.97 -3.00 -11.92
CA PHE A 215 -6.62 -3.55 -13.11
C PHE A 215 -5.83 -3.26 -14.38
N ILE A 216 -5.29 -2.04 -14.50
CA ILE A 216 -4.40 -1.66 -15.61
C ILE A 216 -3.19 -2.58 -15.65
N GLU A 217 -2.56 -2.87 -14.50
CA GLU A 217 -1.41 -3.80 -14.47
C GLU A 217 -1.80 -5.24 -14.86
N TYR A 218 -3.00 -5.70 -14.48
CA TYR A 218 -3.55 -6.97 -14.97
C TYR A 218 -3.70 -7.02 -16.48
N ILE A 219 -4.25 -5.95 -17.06
CA ILE A 219 -4.42 -5.84 -18.51
C ILE A 219 -3.05 -5.82 -19.19
N GLU A 220 -2.13 -5.01 -18.69
CA GLU A 220 -0.78 -4.90 -19.24
C GLU A 220 -0.06 -6.27 -19.23
N LYS A 221 -0.11 -6.98 -18.10
CA LYS A 221 0.46 -8.32 -17.98
C LYS A 221 -0.11 -9.25 -19.04
N ASN A 222 -1.43 -9.27 -19.20
CA ASN A 222 -2.08 -10.14 -20.17
C ASN A 222 -1.75 -9.77 -21.63
N LEU A 223 -1.56 -8.48 -21.94
CA LEU A 223 -1.11 -8.02 -23.26
C LEU A 223 0.31 -8.50 -23.56
N ILE A 224 1.22 -8.44 -22.57
CA ILE A 224 2.62 -8.85 -22.69
C ILE A 224 2.77 -10.37 -22.79
N GLU A 225 2.05 -11.11 -21.95
CA GLU A 225 2.08 -12.58 -21.91
C GLU A 225 1.35 -13.23 -23.10
N CYS A 226 0.53 -12.48 -23.84
CA CYS A 226 -0.13 -12.99 -25.05
C CYS A 226 0.89 -13.37 -26.13
N GLU A 227 0.88 -14.64 -26.56
CA GLU A 227 1.80 -15.17 -27.57
C GLU A 227 1.60 -14.57 -28.96
N HIS A 228 0.37 -14.11 -29.27
CA HIS A 228 0.00 -13.60 -30.59
C HIS A 228 0.32 -12.10 -30.80
N ASN A 229 0.87 -11.45 -29.77
CA ASN A 229 1.22 -10.04 -29.79
C ASN A 229 2.67 -9.83 -30.24
N ASP A 230 2.95 -8.65 -30.81
CA ASP A 230 4.27 -8.31 -31.35
C ASP A 230 5.35 -8.31 -30.25
N LYS A 231 6.23 -9.31 -30.30
CA LYS A 231 7.30 -9.50 -29.32
C LYS A 231 8.38 -8.41 -29.40
N GLY A 232 8.64 -7.85 -30.58
CA GLY A 232 9.60 -6.76 -30.73
C GLY A 232 9.15 -5.47 -30.05
N VAL A 233 7.85 -5.19 -30.08
CA VAL A 233 7.28 -4.08 -29.30
C VAL A 233 7.33 -4.39 -27.81
N ILE A 234 6.93 -5.59 -27.41
CA ILE A 234 6.92 -5.99 -26.00
C ILE A 234 8.33 -5.85 -25.40
N GLU A 235 9.33 -6.51 -25.97
CA GLU A 235 10.72 -6.49 -25.49
C GLU A 235 11.27 -5.07 -25.36
N ARG A 236 10.87 -4.13 -26.23
CA ARG A 236 11.30 -2.74 -26.17
C ARG A 236 10.73 -1.95 -24.98
N TYR A 237 9.58 -2.35 -24.45
CA TYR A 237 8.82 -1.57 -23.46
C TYR A 237 8.47 -2.35 -22.18
N SER A 238 8.86 -3.62 -22.06
CA SER A 238 8.48 -4.49 -20.94
C SER A 238 9.61 -4.87 -19.98
N ASP A 239 10.77 -4.21 -20.06
CA ASP A 239 11.93 -4.58 -19.23
C ASP A 239 11.58 -4.56 -17.73
N ASN A 240 11.75 -5.72 -17.08
CA ASN A 240 11.68 -5.94 -15.62
C ASN A 240 10.37 -5.55 -14.92
N LYS A 241 9.20 -5.90 -15.46
CA LYS A 241 7.93 -5.75 -14.73
C LYS A 241 7.62 -7.00 -13.89
N ASP A 242 7.74 -6.86 -12.57
CA ASP A 242 7.38 -7.90 -11.60
C ASP A 242 5.87 -8.11 -11.42
N PHE A 243 5.05 -7.25 -12.05
CA PHE A 243 3.58 -7.22 -11.95
C PHE A 243 3.08 -7.44 -10.51
N LEU A 244 3.58 -6.62 -9.57
CA LEU A 244 3.34 -6.74 -8.14
C LEU A 244 1.84 -6.67 -7.78
N PHE A 245 1.06 -5.78 -8.40
CA PHE A 245 -0.37 -5.63 -8.10
C PHE A 245 -1.16 -6.88 -8.48
N THR A 246 -0.72 -7.61 -9.51
CA THR A 246 -1.33 -8.91 -9.88
C THR A 246 -1.05 -10.02 -8.88
N LYS A 247 -0.03 -9.86 -8.03
CA LYS A 247 0.30 -10.79 -6.93
C LYS A 247 -0.46 -10.43 -5.64
N ILE A 248 -0.77 -9.14 -5.46
CA ILE A 248 -1.51 -8.60 -4.31
C ILE A 248 -3.00 -8.92 -4.41
N LEU A 249 -3.70 -8.31 -5.38
CA LEU A 249 -5.14 -8.51 -5.57
C LEU A 249 -5.35 -9.61 -6.60
N ARG A 250 -5.88 -10.78 -6.24
CA ARG A 250 -6.02 -11.89 -7.19
C ARG A 250 -7.13 -12.87 -6.88
N LEU A 251 -7.50 -13.65 -7.89
CA LEU A 251 -8.34 -14.83 -7.73
C LEU A 251 -7.48 -16.05 -7.36
N THR A 252 -7.88 -16.76 -6.31
CA THR A 252 -7.33 -18.08 -5.98
C THR A 252 -7.70 -19.10 -7.07
N PRO A 253 -7.04 -20.28 -7.12
CA PRO A 253 -7.43 -21.35 -8.04
C PRO A 253 -8.89 -21.81 -7.90
N LYS A 254 -9.50 -21.58 -6.72
CA LYS A 254 -10.93 -21.86 -6.46
C LYS A 254 -11.86 -20.70 -6.86
N GLY A 255 -11.33 -19.62 -7.40
CA GLY A 255 -12.10 -18.45 -7.85
C GLY A 255 -12.48 -17.44 -6.75
N ASN A 256 -11.94 -17.59 -5.53
CA ASN A 256 -12.14 -16.64 -4.43
C ASN A 256 -11.18 -15.45 -4.56
N LEU A 257 -11.68 -14.25 -4.30
CA LEU A 257 -10.88 -13.01 -4.29
C LEU A 257 -10.06 -12.89 -3.00
N VAL A 258 -8.80 -12.48 -3.14
CA VAL A 258 -7.84 -12.24 -2.05
C VAL A 258 -7.12 -10.91 -2.31
N GLY A 259 -6.75 -10.19 -1.25
CA GLY A 259 -6.00 -8.93 -1.31
C GLY A 259 -6.86 -7.67 -1.25
N LEU A 260 -8.06 -7.74 -0.65
CA LEU A 260 -8.94 -6.57 -0.51
C LEU A 260 -8.41 -5.58 0.53
N ALA A 261 -7.93 -6.07 1.66
CA ALA A 261 -7.24 -5.22 2.63
C ALA A 261 -5.98 -4.61 2.05
N ASP A 262 -5.19 -5.39 1.30
CA ASP A 262 -3.96 -4.91 0.66
C ASP A 262 -4.24 -3.81 -0.38
N LEU A 263 -5.30 -3.95 -1.18
CA LEU A 263 -5.78 -2.91 -2.09
C LEU A 263 -6.12 -1.61 -1.32
N ASP A 264 -6.85 -1.74 -0.22
CA ASP A 264 -7.26 -0.60 0.61
C ASP A 264 -6.06 0.12 1.24
N ILE A 265 -5.13 -0.67 1.80
CA ILE A 265 -3.91 -0.17 2.43
C ILE A 265 -3.02 0.48 1.37
N TYR A 266 -2.80 -0.14 0.22
CA TYR A 266 -1.98 0.46 -0.82
C TYR A 266 -2.56 1.79 -1.29
N THR A 267 -3.85 1.83 -1.64
CA THR A 267 -4.47 3.03 -2.20
C THR A 267 -4.47 4.21 -1.23
N THR A 268 -4.51 3.93 0.08
CA THR A 268 -4.60 4.97 1.13
C THR A 268 -3.26 5.32 1.74
N CYS A 269 -2.36 4.35 1.91
CA CYS A 269 -1.07 4.54 2.55
C CYS A 269 0.08 4.80 1.54
N ASN A 270 -0.24 4.90 0.24
CA ASN A 270 0.71 5.33 -0.78
C ASN A 270 1.19 6.76 -0.48
N VAL A 271 2.49 6.93 -0.24
CA VAL A 271 3.10 8.21 0.14
C VAL A 271 3.00 9.25 -0.97
N GLN A 272 3.19 8.87 -2.23
CA GLN A 272 3.07 9.77 -3.38
C GLN A 272 1.67 10.41 -3.45
N ASN A 273 0.61 9.59 -3.31
CA ASN A 273 -0.77 10.09 -3.30
C ASN A 273 -1.02 11.01 -2.10
N GLN A 274 -0.59 10.59 -0.91
CA GLN A 274 -0.79 11.38 0.31
C GLN A 274 -0.02 12.70 0.31
N PHE A 275 1.17 12.73 -0.30
CA PHE A 275 1.96 13.95 -0.43
C PHE A 275 1.24 14.99 -1.30
N SER A 276 0.60 14.54 -2.38
CA SER A 276 -0.28 15.37 -3.21
C SER A 276 -1.55 15.77 -2.45
N ASP A 277 -2.17 14.86 -1.71
CA ASP A 277 -3.38 15.13 -0.92
C ASP A 277 -3.13 16.19 0.18
N GLN A 278 -1.91 16.25 0.73
CA GLN A 278 -1.46 17.24 1.73
C GLN A 278 -0.98 18.56 1.11
N SER A 279 -0.86 18.66 -0.23
CA SER A 279 -0.43 19.90 -0.88
C SER A 279 -1.37 21.06 -0.54
N HIS A 280 -0.84 22.28 -0.57
CA HIS A 280 -1.57 23.50 -0.22
C HIS A 280 -2.14 23.48 1.21
N SER A 281 -1.42 22.86 2.15
CA SER A 281 -1.76 22.80 3.58
C SER A 281 -3.13 22.15 3.87
N ARG A 282 -3.59 21.25 3.00
CA ARG A 282 -4.78 20.46 3.26
C ARG A 282 -4.54 19.53 4.45
N TYR A 283 -5.42 19.61 5.43
CA TYR A 283 -5.33 18.77 6.62
C TYR A 283 -5.73 17.33 6.29
N ALA A 284 -4.73 16.49 6.00
CA ALA A 284 -4.89 15.05 5.80
C ALA A 284 -3.85 14.31 6.66
N PRO A 285 -4.24 13.29 7.45
CA PRO A 285 -3.30 12.57 8.28
C PRO A 285 -2.35 11.70 7.45
N ALA A 286 -1.07 11.68 7.81
CA ALA A 286 -0.07 10.81 7.22
C ALA A 286 -0.30 9.36 7.66
N SER A 287 -0.68 8.49 6.73
CA SER A 287 -1.00 7.09 6.98
C SER A 287 0.09 6.17 6.44
N ALA A 288 0.71 5.40 7.33
CA ALA A 288 1.69 4.37 7.01
C ALA A 288 1.02 3.00 7.04
N GLY A 289 1.08 2.26 5.93
CA GLY A 289 0.63 0.87 5.89
C GLY A 289 1.68 -0.03 6.50
N LEU A 290 1.35 -0.73 7.59
CA LEU A 290 2.24 -1.71 8.20
C LEU A 290 1.86 -3.11 7.73
N THR A 291 2.78 -3.74 7.00
CA THR A 291 2.59 -5.10 6.48
C THR A 291 3.90 -5.88 6.48
N ILE A 292 3.78 -7.19 6.69
CA ILE A 292 4.86 -8.17 6.48
C ILE A 292 4.62 -9.01 5.21
N ASP A 293 3.62 -8.67 4.39
CA ASP A 293 3.49 -9.21 3.04
C ASP A 293 4.52 -8.55 2.13
N THR A 294 5.37 -9.36 1.50
CA THR A 294 6.47 -8.85 0.67
C THR A 294 5.98 -8.08 -0.54
N ASN A 295 4.88 -8.49 -1.19
CA ASN A 295 4.42 -7.81 -2.40
C ASN A 295 3.83 -6.44 -2.06
N LEU A 296 3.00 -6.36 -1.01
CA LEU A 296 2.45 -5.08 -0.55
C LEU A 296 3.56 -4.16 -0.02
N ALA A 297 4.53 -4.69 0.73
CA ALA A 297 5.68 -3.92 1.20
C ALA A 297 6.51 -3.34 0.05
N LEU A 298 6.80 -4.14 -0.98
CA LEU A 298 7.52 -3.68 -2.17
C LEU A 298 6.71 -2.65 -2.97
N ALA A 299 5.39 -2.83 -3.09
CA ALA A 299 4.52 -1.88 -3.76
C ALA A 299 4.49 -0.52 -3.04
N LEU A 300 4.36 -0.52 -1.70
CA LEU A 300 4.43 0.68 -0.88
C LEU A 300 5.77 1.40 -1.02
N ARG A 301 6.89 0.65 -0.99
CA ARG A 301 8.24 1.20 -1.21
C ARG A 301 8.45 1.77 -2.62
N GLY A 302 7.82 1.15 -3.64
CA GLY A 302 7.82 1.70 -4.99
C GLY A 302 7.15 3.08 -5.06
N ALA A 303 6.17 3.33 -4.20
CA ALA A 303 5.45 4.60 -4.10
C ALA A 303 6.13 5.66 -3.22
N THR A 304 7.30 5.37 -2.65
CA THR A 304 8.08 6.33 -1.84
C THR A 304 9.34 6.82 -2.57
N SER A 305 9.85 6.02 -3.50
CA SER A 305 11.17 6.19 -4.14
C SER A 305 11.19 7.11 -5.36
N HIS A 306 10.04 7.45 -5.93
CA HIS A 306 9.94 8.16 -7.20
C HIS A 306 9.11 9.44 -7.04
N HIS A 307 9.80 10.58 -7.03
CA HIS A 307 9.22 11.90 -7.30
C HIS A 307 8.25 12.47 -6.24
N ILE A 308 8.71 12.62 -5.00
CA ILE A 308 8.25 13.77 -4.22
C ILE A 308 8.99 14.98 -4.80
N THR A 309 8.44 15.54 -5.87
CA THR A 309 8.90 16.80 -6.47
C THR A 309 7.94 17.89 -6.04
N SER A 310 8.45 19.12 -5.84
CA SER A 310 7.57 20.28 -5.83
C SER A 310 6.79 20.25 -7.15
N GLY A 311 5.48 20.50 -7.09
CA GLY A 311 4.64 20.48 -8.28
C GLY A 311 5.24 21.35 -9.38
N GLU A 312 5.04 20.97 -10.65
CA GLU A 312 5.44 21.82 -11.77
C GLU A 312 4.66 23.14 -11.71
N ILE A 313 5.35 24.26 -11.95
CA ILE A 313 4.67 25.54 -12.13
C ILE A 313 3.91 25.46 -13.46
N ASN A 314 2.60 25.26 -13.39
CA ASN A 314 1.75 25.28 -14.57
C ASN A 314 1.73 26.68 -15.19
N CYS A 315 2.45 26.89 -16.29
CA CYS A 315 2.46 28.16 -17.02
C CYS A 315 1.29 28.25 -17.99
N GLY A 316 0.46 29.29 -17.87
CA GLY A 316 -0.67 29.59 -18.76
C GLY A 316 -0.67 31.06 -19.20
N PRO A 317 -1.75 31.55 -19.82
CA PRO A 317 -1.96 32.99 -20.03
C PRO A 317 -2.25 33.65 -18.67
N ASP A 318 -1.20 33.79 -17.86
CA ASP A 318 -1.24 34.29 -16.50
C ASP A 318 -0.95 35.80 -16.47
N ASN A 319 -1.64 36.54 -15.61
CA ASN A 319 -1.25 37.92 -15.29
C ASN A 319 -0.16 37.94 -14.19
N GLU A 320 0.41 39.11 -13.92
CA GLU A 320 1.47 39.27 -12.92
C GLU A 320 1.08 38.75 -11.53
N ASN A 321 -0.16 39.01 -11.09
CA ASN A 321 -0.65 38.51 -9.80
C ASN A 321 -0.78 36.98 -9.77
N ASP A 322 -1.17 36.36 -10.90
CA ASP A 322 -1.27 34.90 -11.00
C ASP A 322 0.13 34.24 -10.95
N ILE A 323 1.14 34.90 -11.53
CA ILE A 323 2.53 34.45 -11.49
C ILE A 323 3.07 34.55 -10.05
N ASP A 324 2.84 35.68 -9.37
CA ASP A 324 3.27 35.87 -7.98
C ASP A 324 2.63 34.83 -7.04
N ALA A 325 1.32 34.59 -7.18
CA ALA A 325 0.62 33.58 -6.39
C ALA A 325 1.18 32.15 -6.64
N LYS A 326 1.53 31.82 -7.88
CA LYS A 326 2.17 30.53 -8.22
C LYS A 326 3.57 30.43 -7.62
N MET A 327 4.33 31.53 -7.62
CA MET A 327 5.65 31.56 -7.01
C MET A 327 5.61 31.40 -5.50
N ASP A 328 4.66 32.06 -4.83
CA ASP A 328 4.45 31.90 -3.38
C ASP A 328 4.06 30.46 -3.03
N ALA A 329 3.12 29.88 -3.77
CA ALA A 329 2.73 28.48 -3.59
C ALA A 329 3.91 27.52 -3.78
N PHE A 330 4.76 27.78 -4.78
CA PHE A 330 5.98 27.00 -5.02
C PHE A 330 7.01 27.13 -3.88
N GLN A 331 7.20 28.34 -3.34
CA GLN A 331 8.11 28.57 -2.22
C GLN A 331 7.65 27.88 -0.93
N GLU A 332 6.35 27.93 -0.62
CA GLU A 332 5.76 27.21 0.51
C GLU A 332 5.92 25.70 0.36
N GLU A 333 5.67 25.18 -0.84
CA GLU A 333 5.86 23.75 -1.14
C GLU A 333 7.33 23.33 -0.97
N HIS A 334 8.28 24.16 -1.39
CA HIS A 334 9.71 23.90 -1.17
C HIS A 334 10.09 23.94 0.32
N LYS A 335 9.47 24.82 1.13
CA LYS A 335 9.68 24.81 2.59
C LYS A 335 9.19 23.48 3.18
N ARG A 336 7.97 23.05 2.83
CA ARG A 336 7.38 21.76 3.23
C ARG A 336 8.31 20.59 2.90
N MET A 337 8.83 20.52 1.68
CA MET A 337 9.79 19.48 1.27
C MET A 337 11.06 19.45 2.13
N ARG A 338 11.65 20.61 2.45
CA ARG A 338 12.85 20.67 3.31
C ARG A 338 12.56 20.18 4.73
N GLU A 339 11.37 20.43 5.24
CA GLU A 339 10.95 19.90 6.55
C GLU A 339 10.69 18.40 6.48
N SER A 340 10.07 17.92 5.41
CA SER A 340 9.89 16.50 5.12
C SER A 340 11.23 15.74 5.12
N GLU A 341 12.25 16.27 4.44
CA GLU A 341 13.60 15.68 4.42
C GLU A 341 14.24 15.64 5.82
N LYS A 342 14.08 16.70 6.62
CA LYS A 342 14.57 16.73 8.00
C LYS A 342 13.90 15.65 8.86
N ARG A 343 12.58 15.52 8.76
CA ARG A 343 11.82 14.50 9.50
C ARG A 343 12.25 13.09 9.13
N HIS A 344 12.39 12.83 7.83
CA HIS A 344 12.85 11.54 7.32
C HIS A 344 14.28 11.23 7.76
N ARG A 345 15.21 12.19 7.71
CA ARG A 345 16.58 12.01 8.19
C ARG A 345 16.63 11.64 9.67
N LEU A 346 15.85 12.33 10.51
CA LEU A 346 15.77 12.02 11.94
C LEU A 346 15.23 10.61 12.19
N ALA A 347 14.24 10.18 11.39
CA ALA A 347 13.74 8.82 11.48
C ALA A 347 14.80 7.79 11.08
N TRP A 348 15.47 7.99 9.95
CA TRP A 348 16.58 7.14 9.49
C TRP A 348 17.69 6.99 10.54
N GLU A 349 18.12 8.10 11.15
CA GLU A 349 19.14 8.09 12.21
C GLU A 349 18.68 7.30 13.44
N THR A 350 17.41 7.46 13.84
CA THR A 350 16.81 6.74 14.97
C THR A 350 16.74 5.23 14.70
N SER A 351 16.31 4.83 13.50
CA SER A 351 16.26 3.42 13.09
C SER A 351 17.64 2.80 12.98
N LYS A 352 18.61 3.55 12.45
CA LYS A 352 20.01 3.10 12.37
C LYS A 352 20.55 2.77 13.76
N ALA A 353 20.40 3.68 14.71
CA ALA A 353 20.82 3.46 16.10
C ALA A 353 20.11 2.24 16.73
N PHE A 354 18.81 2.08 16.45
CA PHE A 354 18.07 0.90 16.92
C PHE A 354 18.57 -0.41 16.30
N MET A 355 18.89 -0.42 15.01
CA MET A 355 19.45 -1.60 14.35
C MET A 355 20.84 -1.95 14.88
N GLU A 356 21.68 -0.96 15.16
CA GLU A 356 22.98 -1.15 15.81
C GLU A 356 22.83 -1.78 17.20
N ASP A 357 21.88 -1.30 18.02
CA ASP A 357 21.56 -1.91 19.32
C ASP A 357 21.15 -3.38 19.18
N ILE A 358 20.24 -3.68 18.26
CA ILE A 358 19.74 -5.05 18.05
C ILE A 358 20.87 -5.99 17.62
N LEU A 359 21.74 -5.53 16.71
CA LEU A 359 22.88 -6.30 16.23
C LEU A 359 23.92 -6.54 17.32
N ALA A 360 24.24 -5.52 18.12
CA ALA A 360 25.15 -5.65 19.27
C ALA A 360 24.67 -6.68 20.30
N ASN A 361 23.36 -6.83 20.46
CA ASN A 361 22.77 -7.83 21.36
C ASN A 361 22.58 -9.22 20.70
N GLY A 362 22.99 -9.38 19.44
CA GLY A 362 23.05 -10.67 18.74
C GLY A 362 21.68 -11.22 18.31
N ALA A 363 20.73 -10.36 17.93
CA ALA A 363 19.41 -10.79 17.46
C ALA A 363 19.45 -11.55 16.12
N PHE A 364 20.44 -11.24 15.28
CA PHE A 364 20.68 -11.87 13.99
C PHE A 364 22.04 -12.59 14.05
N LYS A 365 22.08 -13.86 13.62
CA LYS A 365 23.35 -14.58 13.45
C LYS A 365 24.07 -13.98 12.24
N SER A 366 25.33 -13.60 12.43
CA SER A 366 26.26 -13.15 11.38
C SER A 366 26.47 -14.23 10.34
#